data_AF-A0A813G1V7-F1
#
_entry.id   AF-A0A813G1V7-F1
#
_cell.length_a   1.000
_cell.length_b   1.000
_cell.length_c   1.000
_cell.angle_alpha   90.00
_cell.angle_beta   90.00
_cell.angle_gamma   90.00
#
_symmetry.space_group_name_H-M   'P 1'
#
loop_
_entity.id
_entity.type
_entity.pdbx_description
1 polymer ?
#
loop_
_entity_poly.entity_id
_entity_poly.type
_entity_poly.pdbx_seq_one_letter_code
_entity_poly.pdbx_strand_id
1 'polypeptide(L)'
;ARPSLVQSVSPQLRSVTVWPQWPHDDDSRNAKPVGDPRFRWPPNAPEEPVPGEVMRQDEVKALKKKVHRQIWEDMCWSDWSSWERRFWMLKERAIPYDEATYTLLLHGYLLSHRHQSENAYLVLEEMKRAETHPALVKLNERMLNSAFELQELGNRPEASLWRNVLRLCWHCSVRFQKKRRQRLRHELEALEPDDALALEESNVTAWLRGHDRL
;
A
#
# COMPACT_ATOMS: atom_id res chain seq x y z
N ALA A 1 49.26 18.93 19.48
CA ALA A 1 48.44 17.72 19.66
C ALA A 1 46.99 18.11 19.94
N ARG A 2 46.05 17.64 19.11
CA ARG A 2 44.59 17.54 19.34
C ARG A 2 43.98 16.97 18.05
N PRO A 3 43.45 15.73 18.01
CA PRO A 3 42.74 15.23 16.84
C PRO A 3 41.36 15.87 16.78
N SER A 4 40.97 16.36 15.60
CA SER A 4 39.59 16.75 15.31
C SER A 4 38.72 15.50 15.24
N LEU A 5 37.61 15.49 15.98
CA LEU A 5 36.67 14.36 16.03
C LEU A 5 36.08 14.10 14.64
N VAL A 6 36.36 12.91 14.10
CA VAL A 6 35.57 12.36 12.97
C VAL A 6 34.18 12.08 13.51
N GLN A 7 33.19 12.87 13.09
CA GLN A 7 31.79 12.57 13.37
C GLN A 7 31.41 11.30 12.60
N SER A 8 31.17 10.22 13.32
CA SER A 8 30.64 8.98 12.74
C SER A 8 29.24 9.26 12.19
N VAL A 9 29.11 9.35 10.87
CA VAL A 9 27.82 9.43 10.20
C VAL A 9 27.11 8.09 10.40
N SER A 10 26.23 8.03 11.41
CA SER A 10 25.37 6.88 11.63
C SER A 10 24.57 6.60 10.36
N PRO A 11 24.44 5.33 9.91
CA PRO A 11 23.60 5.02 8.78
C PRO A 11 22.17 5.47 9.07
N GLN A 12 21.63 6.29 8.17
CA GLN A 12 20.28 6.85 8.31
C GLN A 12 19.25 5.72 8.17
N LEU A 13 18.92 5.09 9.30
CA LEU A 13 17.73 4.27 9.44
C LEU A 13 16.56 5.08 8.90
N ARG A 14 15.95 4.61 7.80
CA ARG A 14 14.76 5.24 7.21
C ARG A 14 13.65 5.19 8.25
N SER A 15 13.48 6.30 8.97
CA SER A 15 12.58 6.44 10.10
C SER A 15 11.14 6.42 9.59
N VAL A 16 10.52 5.25 9.61
CA VAL A 16 9.11 5.12 9.25
C VAL A 16 8.27 5.67 10.40
N THR A 17 7.79 6.90 10.24
CA THR A 17 6.97 7.59 11.24
C THR A 17 5.68 6.82 11.51
N VAL A 18 5.47 6.41 12.77
CA VAL A 18 4.24 5.76 13.23
C VAL A 18 3.12 6.80 13.35
N TRP A 19 1.95 6.50 12.79
CA TRP A 19 0.71 7.28 12.95
C TRP A 19 -0.47 6.37 13.34
N PRO A 20 -1.39 6.82 14.22
CA PRO A 20 -2.63 6.11 14.55
C PRO A 20 -3.73 6.30 13.46
N GLN A 21 -4.97 5.76 13.48
CA GLN A 21 -5.71 4.59 14.06
C GLN A 21 -7.16 4.70 13.45
N TRP A 22 -8.16 3.82 13.57
CA TRP A 22 -8.35 2.38 13.89
C TRP A 22 -9.53 1.88 13.00
N PRO A 23 -9.77 0.56 12.84
CA PRO A 23 -10.95 0.01 12.16
C PRO A 23 -12.27 0.03 12.97
N HIS A 24 -13.35 -0.24 12.24
CA HIS A 24 -14.76 -0.42 12.67
C HIS A 24 -14.98 -1.80 13.34
N ASP A 25 -15.89 -1.86 14.32
CA ASP A 25 -16.35 -3.08 15.01
C ASP A 25 -17.77 -3.46 14.54
N ASP A 26 -18.07 -4.73 14.25
CA ASP A 26 -19.38 -5.14 13.69
C ASP A 26 -20.46 -5.47 14.77
N ASP A 27 -20.10 -5.60 16.05
CA ASP A 27 -21.02 -6.05 17.12
C ASP A 27 -21.88 -4.92 17.75
N SER A 28 -22.54 -4.13 16.90
CA SER A 28 -23.25 -2.90 17.29
C SER A 28 -24.64 -3.12 17.91
N ARG A 29 -24.74 -3.86 19.02
CA ARG A 29 -25.94 -3.85 19.90
C ARG A 29 -25.91 -2.76 20.98
N ASN A 30 -24.73 -2.22 21.30
CA ASN A 30 -24.53 -1.13 22.28
C ASN A 30 -23.46 -0.12 21.84
N ALA A 31 -23.22 0.01 20.52
CA ALA A 31 -22.31 1.01 19.99
C ALA A 31 -22.85 2.42 20.25
N LYS A 32 -22.17 3.19 21.11
CA LYS A 32 -22.47 4.62 21.31
C LYS A 32 -22.12 5.39 20.03
N PRO A 33 -22.87 6.44 19.68
CA PRO A 33 -22.59 7.22 18.47
C PRO A 33 -21.21 7.88 18.54
N VAL A 34 -20.50 7.87 17.40
CA VAL A 34 -19.21 8.53 17.24
C VAL A 34 -19.38 10.03 17.47
N GLY A 35 -18.70 10.56 18.49
CA GLY A 35 -18.81 11.97 18.91
C GLY A 35 -18.64 12.24 20.41
N ASP A 36 -18.66 11.21 21.27
CA ASP A 36 -18.33 11.36 22.70
C ASP A 36 -16.81 11.57 22.88
N PRO A 37 -16.34 12.73 23.38
CA PRO A 37 -14.91 13.01 23.55
C PRO A 37 -14.25 12.17 24.67
N ARG A 38 -14.99 11.30 25.36
CA ARG A 38 -14.47 10.36 26.37
C ARG A 38 -14.33 8.93 25.85
N PHE A 39 -14.71 8.64 24.60
CA PHE A 39 -14.61 7.29 24.03
C PHE A 39 -13.19 7.00 23.50
N ARG A 40 -12.49 6.06 24.14
CA ARG A 40 -11.18 5.53 23.71
C ARG A 40 -11.36 4.09 23.24
N TRP A 41 -10.90 3.77 22.02
CA TRP A 41 -10.93 2.42 21.46
C TRP A 41 -9.53 2.01 20.95
N PRO A 42 -9.10 0.74 21.08
CA PRO A 42 -9.66 -0.25 22.01
C PRO A 42 -9.58 0.26 23.46
N PRO A 43 -10.38 -0.27 24.40
CA PRO A 43 -10.52 0.31 25.75
C PRO A 43 -9.22 0.35 26.55
N ASN A 44 -8.25 -0.50 26.17
CA ASN A 44 -6.96 -0.68 26.84
C ASN A 44 -5.77 -0.18 25.97
N ALA A 45 -6.00 0.74 25.02
CA ALA A 45 -4.91 1.33 24.24
C ALA A 45 -3.96 2.14 25.16
N PRO A 46 -2.63 1.89 25.14
CA PRO A 46 -1.67 2.65 25.95
C PRO A 46 -1.70 4.14 25.62
N GLU A 47 -1.27 4.99 26.55
CA GLU A 47 -1.36 6.44 26.39
C GLU A 47 -0.29 7.01 25.46
N GLU A 48 0.88 6.38 25.39
CA GLU A 48 2.01 6.76 24.54
C GLU A 48 2.29 5.72 23.44
N PRO A 49 2.72 6.14 22.24
CA PRO A 49 3.04 5.23 21.14
C PRO A 49 4.39 4.53 21.39
N VAL A 50 4.34 3.33 21.97
CA VAL A 50 5.50 2.46 22.13
C VAL A 50 6.10 2.15 20.74
N PRO A 51 7.40 2.43 20.49
CA PRO A 51 8.04 2.07 19.23
C PRO A 51 7.96 0.56 18.98
N GLY A 52 7.35 0.17 17.86
CA GLY A 52 7.23 -1.22 17.45
C GLY A 52 8.58 -1.86 17.12
N GLU A 53 8.68 -3.19 17.30
CA GLU A 53 9.89 -3.94 16.96
C GLU A 53 10.22 -3.82 15.46
N VAL A 54 11.48 -3.51 15.15
CA VAL A 54 11.93 -3.22 13.78
C VAL A 54 12.02 -4.50 12.96
N MET A 55 10.94 -4.81 12.23
CA MET A 55 10.87 -5.98 11.35
C MET A 55 11.96 -5.96 10.27
N ARG A 56 12.57 -7.12 10.02
CA ARG A 56 13.53 -7.31 8.92
C ARG A 56 12.79 -7.28 7.58
N GLN A 57 13.48 -6.81 6.52
CA GLN A 57 12.84 -6.64 5.20
C GLN A 57 12.17 -7.92 4.66
N ASP A 58 12.73 -9.10 4.94
CA ASP A 58 12.15 -10.37 4.47
C ASP A 58 10.92 -10.81 5.27
N GLU A 59 10.82 -10.41 6.54
CA GLU A 59 9.61 -10.58 7.35
C GLU A 59 8.50 -9.65 6.83
N VAL A 60 8.84 -8.41 6.46
CA VAL A 60 7.89 -7.48 5.79
C VAL A 60 7.43 -8.05 4.45
N LYS A 61 8.33 -8.62 3.62
CA LYS A 61 7.96 -9.29 2.34
C LYS A 61 7.05 -10.50 2.59
N ALA A 62 7.36 -11.34 3.57
CA ALA A 62 6.56 -12.51 3.92
C ALA A 62 5.18 -12.13 4.46
N LEU A 63 5.11 -11.12 5.33
CA LEU A 63 3.87 -10.60 5.89
C LEU A 63 3.01 -9.95 4.80
N LYS A 64 3.57 -9.10 3.92
CA LYS A 64 2.85 -8.56 2.75
C LYS A 64 2.26 -9.67 1.88
N LYS A 65 3.05 -10.71 1.54
CA LYS A 65 2.57 -11.87 0.76
C LYS A 65 1.43 -12.61 1.46
N LYS A 66 1.50 -12.78 2.80
CA LYS A 66 0.43 -13.37 3.61
C LYS A 66 -0.83 -12.50 3.55
N VAL A 67 -0.70 -11.21 3.79
CA VAL A 67 -1.82 -10.26 3.83
C VAL A 67 -2.46 -10.10 2.45
N HIS A 68 -1.70 -10.00 1.36
CA HIS A 68 -2.24 -9.97 -0.01
C HIS A 68 -3.07 -11.22 -0.35
N ARG A 69 -2.64 -12.41 0.10
CA ARG A 69 -3.44 -13.64 -0.03
C ARG A 69 -4.73 -13.52 0.77
N GLN A 70 -4.66 -13.08 2.02
CA GLN A 70 -5.85 -12.96 2.87
C GLN A 70 -6.85 -11.96 2.28
N ILE A 71 -6.41 -10.78 1.84
CA ILE A 71 -7.23 -9.79 1.13
C ILE A 71 -7.96 -10.45 -0.06
N TRP A 72 -7.26 -11.22 -0.89
CA TRP A 72 -7.88 -11.93 -2.02
C TRP A 72 -8.92 -12.97 -1.57
N GLU A 73 -8.70 -13.68 -0.47
CA GLU A 73 -9.64 -14.65 0.12
C GLU A 73 -10.89 -13.92 0.69
N ASP A 74 -10.68 -12.84 1.45
CA ASP A 74 -11.75 -11.99 2.00
C ASP A 74 -12.63 -11.42 0.86
N MET A 75 -12.03 -11.00 -0.27
CA MET A 75 -12.75 -10.51 -1.47
C MET A 75 -13.44 -11.61 -2.30
N CYS A 76 -12.95 -12.85 -2.24
CA CYS A 76 -13.65 -13.99 -2.82
C CYS A 76 -14.93 -14.31 -2.03
N TRP A 77 -14.85 -14.25 -0.70
CA TRP A 77 -15.98 -14.51 0.20
C TRP A 77 -16.87 -13.30 0.47
N SER A 78 -16.44 -12.10 0.04
CA SER A 78 -17.11 -10.81 0.28
C SER A 78 -17.18 -10.40 1.76
N ASP A 79 -16.20 -10.83 2.57
CA ASP A 79 -16.01 -10.39 3.96
C ASP A 79 -15.30 -9.03 3.97
N TRP A 80 -16.08 -7.97 3.76
CA TRP A 80 -15.59 -6.60 3.67
C TRP A 80 -14.98 -6.09 4.99
N SER A 81 -15.45 -6.60 6.14
CA SER A 81 -14.90 -6.26 7.45
C SER A 81 -13.51 -6.86 7.65
N SER A 82 -13.31 -8.11 7.25
CA SER A 82 -11.99 -8.76 7.25
C SER A 82 -11.04 -8.09 6.26
N TRP A 83 -11.53 -7.78 5.05
CA TRP A 83 -10.83 -7.03 4.01
C TRP A 83 -10.29 -5.69 4.53
N GLU A 84 -11.13 -4.83 5.14
CA GLU A 84 -10.68 -3.57 5.76
C GLU A 84 -9.58 -3.82 6.81
N ARG A 85 -9.82 -4.76 7.74
CA ARG A 85 -8.87 -5.11 8.82
C ARG A 85 -7.50 -5.56 8.30
N ARG A 86 -7.38 -6.03 7.04
CA ARG A 86 -6.09 -6.33 6.41
C ARG A 86 -5.27 -5.08 6.09
N PHE A 87 -5.90 -4.03 5.60
CA PHE A 87 -5.22 -2.75 5.30
C PHE A 87 -4.84 -2.03 6.59
N TRP A 88 -5.71 -2.06 7.60
CA TRP A 88 -5.40 -1.57 8.94
C TRP A 88 -4.21 -2.32 9.57
N MET A 89 -4.14 -3.65 9.48
CA MET A 89 -2.97 -4.42 9.95
C MET A 89 -1.65 -4.02 9.29
N LEU A 90 -1.66 -3.57 8.01
CA LEU A 90 -0.47 -3.03 7.36
C LEU A 90 -0.13 -1.64 7.90
N LYS A 91 -1.13 -0.76 8.02
CA LYS A 91 -0.99 0.62 8.52
C LYS A 91 -0.50 0.69 9.98
N GLU A 92 -1.07 -0.12 10.86
CA GLU A 92 -0.67 -0.26 12.28
C GLU A 92 0.80 -0.66 12.45
N ARG A 93 1.31 -1.48 11.53
CA ARG A 93 2.71 -1.92 11.48
C ARG A 93 3.62 -0.96 10.71
N ALA A 94 3.08 0.20 10.31
CA ALA A 94 3.71 1.18 9.44
C ALA A 94 4.27 0.59 8.13
N ILE A 95 3.67 -0.49 7.62
CA ILE A 95 4.11 -1.15 6.39
C ILE A 95 3.53 -0.38 5.20
N PRO A 96 4.36 0.33 4.39
CA PRO A 96 3.86 1.15 3.31
C PRO A 96 3.14 0.29 2.28
N TYR A 97 2.01 0.80 1.78
CA TYR A 97 1.31 0.17 0.67
C TYR A 97 2.20 0.15 -0.58
N ASP A 98 1.98 -0.83 -1.43
CA ASP A 98 2.69 -0.96 -2.70
C ASP A 98 1.73 -1.17 -3.86
N GLU A 99 2.26 -1.27 -5.07
CA GLU A 99 1.46 -1.33 -6.29
C GLU A 99 0.45 -2.49 -6.28
N ALA A 100 0.76 -3.59 -5.57
CA ALA A 100 -0.14 -4.72 -5.40
C ALA A 100 -1.18 -4.48 -4.28
N THR A 101 -0.78 -3.88 -3.14
CA THR A 101 -1.74 -3.46 -2.08
C THR A 101 -2.77 -2.48 -2.63
N TYR A 102 -2.32 -1.43 -3.35
CA TYR A 102 -3.20 -0.42 -3.93
C TYR A 102 -4.16 -1.00 -4.97
N THR A 103 -3.68 -1.90 -5.83
CA THR A 103 -4.55 -2.61 -6.80
C THR A 103 -5.67 -3.38 -6.10
N LEU A 104 -5.36 -4.08 -4.99
CA LEU A 104 -6.36 -4.81 -4.21
C LEU A 104 -7.36 -3.89 -3.48
N LEU A 105 -6.90 -2.72 -3.00
CA LEU A 105 -7.74 -1.72 -2.34
C LEU A 105 -8.72 -1.08 -3.33
N LEU A 106 -8.20 -0.60 -4.47
CA LEU A 106 -8.96 0.08 -5.53
C LEU A 106 -10.09 -0.81 -6.08
N HIS A 107 -9.77 -2.05 -6.47
CA HIS A 107 -10.78 -3.00 -6.96
C HIS A 107 -11.71 -3.53 -5.87
N GLY A 108 -11.35 -3.39 -4.57
CA GLY A 108 -12.24 -3.75 -3.47
C GLY A 108 -13.36 -2.73 -3.26
N TYR A 109 -13.10 -1.44 -3.42
CA TYR A 109 -14.16 -0.44 -3.46
C TYR A 109 -15.16 -0.66 -4.62
N LEU A 110 -14.71 -1.20 -5.76
CA LEU A 110 -15.58 -1.57 -6.88
C LEU A 110 -16.41 -2.85 -6.66
N LEU A 111 -16.00 -3.72 -5.74
CA LEU A 111 -16.70 -4.99 -5.44
C LEU A 111 -17.56 -4.92 -4.18
N SER A 112 -17.31 -3.94 -3.30
CA SER A 112 -17.94 -3.89 -1.99
C SER A 112 -19.31 -3.20 -2.02
N HIS A 113 -20.31 -3.86 -1.45
CA HIS A 113 -21.63 -3.27 -1.22
C HIS A 113 -21.70 -2.39 0.05
N ARG A 114 -20.68 -2.42 0.92
CA ARG A 114 -20.61 -1.58 2.14
C ARG A 114 -20.04 -0.18 1.88
N HIS A 115 -19.43 0.05 0.72
CA HIS A 115 -18.65 1.25 0.43
C HIS A 115 -19.13 1.96 -0.84
N GLN A 116 -18.85 3.26 -0.93
CA GLN A 116 -18.97 4.01 -2.18
C GLN A 116 -17.86 3.58 -3.14
N SER A 117 -18.24 3.23 -4.37
CA SER A 117 -17.34 2.85 -5.47
C SER A 117 -16.36 3.97 -5.83
N GLU A 118 -16.80 5.21 -5.64
CA GLU A 118 -16.10 6.46 -5.91
C GLU A 118 -14.79 6.58 -5.12
N ASN A 119 -14.69 5.91 -3.96
CA ASN A 119 -13.46 5.81 -3.17
C ASN A 119 -12.30 5.18 -3.95
N ALA A 120 -12.58 4.38 -4.99
CA ALA A 120 -11.55 3.83 -5.87
C ALA A 120 -10.75 4.94 -6.61
N TYR A 121 -11.36 6.09 -6.91
CA TYR A 121 -10.64 7.26 -7.45
C TYR A 121 -9.72 7.91 -6.39
N LEU A 122 -10.12 7.91 -5.12
CA LEU A 122 -9.26 8.41 -4.03
C LEU A 122 -8.00 7.54 -3.89
N VAL A 123 -8.16 6.21 -4.00
CA VAL A 123 -7.02 5.27 -4.03
C VAL A 123 -6.13 5.50 -5.25
N LEU A 124 -6.71 5.80 -6.42
CA LEU A 124 -5.93 6.10 -7.62
C LEU A 124 -5.10 7.39 -7.48
N GLU A 125 -5.65 8.43 -6.84
CA GLU A 125 -4.90 9.64 -6.52
C GLU A 125 -3.84 9.40 -5.43
N GLU A 126 -4.07 8.48 -4.49
CA GLU A 126 -3.04 8.03 -3.56
C GLU A 126 -1.90 7.28 -4.27
N MET A 127 -2.22 6.40 -5.23
CA MET A 127 -1.20 5.72 -6.07
C MET A 127 -0.31 6.72 -6.82
N LYS A 128 -0.90 7.79 -7.37
CA LYS A 128 -0.18 8.88 -8.05
C LYS A 128 0.75 9.63 -7.09
N ARG A 129 0.29 9.91 -5.86
CA ARG A 129 1.09 10.57 -4.80
C ARG A 129 2.19 9.67 -4.25
N ALA A 130 1.97 8.37 -4.18
CA ALA A 130 2.92 7.36 -3.70
C ALA A 130 3.97 6.93 -4.75
N GLU A 131 4.14 7.70 -5.83
CA GLU A 131 5.05 7.41 -6.95
C GLU A 131 4.91 5.98 -7.53
N THR A 132 3.67 5.49 -7.60
CA THR A 132 3.37 4.22 -8.26
C THR A 132 3.68 4.31 -9.75
N HIS A 133 4.34 3.29 -10.30
CA HIS A 133 4.81 3.28 -11.69
C HIS A 133 3.67 3.66 -12.68
N PRO A 134 3.85 4.65 -13.58
CA PRO A 134 2.75 5.21 -14.38
C PRO A 134 1.96 4.19 -15.21
N ALA A 135 2.60 3.12 -15.69
CA ALA A 135 1.93 2.03 -16.39
C ALA A 135 0.90 1.27 -15.53
N LEU A 136 1.15 1.11 -14.22
CA LEU A 136 0.21 0.45 -13.29
C LEU A 136 -0.91 1.40 -12.84
N VAL A 137 -0.62 2.70 -12.70
CA VAL A 137 -1.66 3.73 -12.52
C VAL A 137 -2.60 3.71 -13.72
N LYS A 138 -2.09 3.84 -14.95
CA LYS A 138 -2.89 3.82 -16.20
C LYS A 138 -3.67 2.51 -16.40
N LEU A 139 -3.15 1.37 -15.94
CA LEU A 139 -3.87 0.10 -15.97
C LEU A 139 -5.10 0.12 -15.05
N ASN A 140 -4.92 0.52 -13.78
CA ASN A 140 -6.02 0.60 -12.82
C ASN A 140 -7.01 1.71 -13.20
N GLU A 141 -6.54 2.88 -13.63
CA GLU A 141 -7.34 4.03 -14.10
C GLU A 141 -8.27 3.64 -15.26
N ARG A 142 -7.77 2.89 -16.26
CA ARG A 142 -8.60 2.41 -17.37
C ARG A 142 -9.65 1.39 -16.94
N MET A 143 -9.30 0.44 -16.07
CA MET A 143 -10.26 -0.52 -15.55
C MET A 143 -11.31 0.18 -14.68
N LEU A 144 -10.90 1.16 -13.88
CA LEU A 144 -11.78 1.96 -13.04
C LEU A 144 -12.79 2.75 -13.88
N ASN A 145 -12.32 3.48 -14.90
CA ASN A 145 -13.20 4.22 -15.80
C ASN A 145 -14.19 3.29 -16.50
N SER A 146 -13.75 2.17 -17.08
CA SER A 146 -14.69 1.23 -17.73
C SER A 146 -15.64 0.51 -16.77
N ALA A 147 -15.33 0.43 -15.47
CA ALA A 147 -16.28 -0.01 -14.45
C ALA A 147 -17.38 1.03 -14.18
N PHE A 148 -17.08 2.33 -14.33
CA PHE A 148 -18.05 3.42 -14.19
C PHE A 148 -18.85 3.65 -15.48
N GLU A 149 -18.20 3.63 -16.66
CA GLU A 149 -18.85 3.70 -17.98
C GLU A 149 -19.97 2.64 -18.11
N LEU A 150 -19.71 1.41 -17.66
CA LEU A 150 -20.73 0.34 -17.63
C LEU A 150 -21.88 0.66 -16.67
N GLN A 151 -21.60 1.25 -15.50
CA GLN A 151 -22.62 1.64 -14.52
C GLN A 151 -23.50 2.79 -15.00
N GLU A 152 -22.93 3.78 -15.71
CA GLU A 152 -23.67 4.86 -16.37
C GLU A 152 -24.61 4.31 -17.46
N LEU A 153 -24.17 3.27 -18.17
CA LEU A 153 -25.00 2.48 -19.09
C LEU A 153 -25.97 1.51 -18.38
N GLY A 154 -26.19 1.66 -17.06
CA GLY A 154 -27.11 0.86 -16.25
C GLY A 154 -26.65 -0.58 -15.94
N ASN A 155 -25.45 -0.97 -16.37
CA ASN A 155 -24.93 -2.34 -16.27
C ASN A 155 -23.81 -2.44 -15.22
N ARG A 156 -24.12 -2.96 -14.03
CA ARG A 156 -23.08 -3.25 -13.03
C ARG A 156 -22.23 -4.45 -13.46
N PRO A 157 -20.89 -4.36 -13.49
CA PRO A 157 -20.04 -5.50 -13.83
C PRO A 157 -20.22 -6.62 -12.81
N GLU A 158 -20.47 -7.84 -13.29
CA GLU A 158 -20.75 -8.97 -12.40
C GLU A 158 -19.55 -9.30 -11.53
N ALA A 159 -19.76 -9.49 -10.22
CA ALA A 159 -18.66 -9.66 -9.26
C ALA A 159 -17.75 -10.88 -9.55
N SER A 160 -18.25 -11.95 -10.19
CA SER A 160 -17.41 -13.07 -10.61
C SER A 160 -16.46 -12.70 -11.76
N LEU A 161 -16.95 -11.96 -12.75
CA LEU A 161 -16.18 -11.46 -13.88
C LEU A 161 -15.19 -10.38 -13.43
N TRP A 162 -15.61 -9.46 -12.55
CA TRP A 162 -14.73 -8.41 -12.04
C TRP A 162 -13.61 -8.95 -11.15
N ARG A 163 -13.84 -10.03 -10.40
CA ARG A 163 -12.76 -10.77 -9.71
C ARG A 163 -11.70 -11.32 -10.68
N ASN A 164 -12.05 -11.67 -11.92
CA ASN A 164 -11.06 -12.04 -12.93
C ASN A 164 -10.23 -10.83 -13.41
N VAL A 165 -10.87 -9.67 -13.62
CA VAL A 165 -10.18 -8.41 -13.96
C VAL A 165 -9.21 -8.00 -12.84
N LEU A 166 -9.66 -8.04 -11.59
CA LEU A 166 -8.82 -7.82 -10.41
C LEU A 166 -7.64 -8.80 -10.36
N ARG A 167 -7.89 -10.10 -10.54
CA ARG A 167 -6.82 -11.12 -10.51
C ARG A 167 -5.75 -10.85 -11.57
N LEU A 168 -6.16 -10.42 -12.76
CA LEU A 168 -5.23 -9.96 -13.80
C LEU A 168 -4.42 -8.75 -13.33
N CYS A 169 -5.09 -7.68 -12.88
CA CYS A 169 -4.43 -6.44 -12.46
C CYS A 169 -3.46 -6.67 -11.29
N TRP A 170 -3.86 -7.44 -10.27
CA TRP A 170 -3.01 -7.80 -9.14
C TRP A 170 -1.79 -8.64 -9.56
N HIS A 171 -1.97 -9.64 -10.44
CA HIS A 171 -0.84 -10.38 -11.00
C HIS A 171 0.08 -9.52 -11.87
N CYS A 172 -0.45 -8.55 -12.60
CA CYS A 172 0.33 -7.54 -13.32
C CYS A 172 1.16 -6.72 -12.34
N SER A 173 0.56 -6.11 -11.32
CA SER A 173 1.27 -5.31 -10.31
C SER A 173 2.37 -6.11 -9.59
N VAL A 174 2.09 -7.34 -9.14
CA VAL A 174 3.10 -8.20 -8.49
C VAL A 174 4.25 -8.59 -9.44
N ARG A 175 3.95 -8.97 -10.69
CA ARG A 175 4.98 -9.31 -11.68
C ARG A 175 5.80 -8.09 -12.10
N PHE A 176 5.14 -6.95 -12.28
CA PHE A 176 5.78 -5.68 -12.65
C PHE A 176 6.72 -5.21 -11.56
N GLN A 177 6.25 -5.15 -10.30
CA GLN A 177 7.08 -4.80 -9.15
C GLN A 177 8.28 -5.76 -8.97
N LYS A 178 8.11 -7.07 -9.24
CA LYS A 178 9.24 -8.01 -9.26
C LYS A 178 10.24 -7.67 -10.37
N LYS A 179 9.79 -7.42 -11.60
CA LYS A 179 10.67 -7.03 -12.73
C LYS A 179 11.38 -5.70 -12.47
N ARG A 180 10.65 -4.67 -12.02
CA ARG A 180 11.19 -3.34 -11.67
C ARG A 180 12.32 -3.46 -10.65
N ARG A 181 12.09 -4.14 -9.52
CA ARG A 181 13.14 -4.39 -8.52
C ARG A 181 14.33 -5.19 -9.06
N GLN A 182 14.11 -6.18 -9.93
CA GLN A 182 15.21 -6.96 -10.50
C GLN A 182 16.05 -6.12 -11.48
N ARG A 183 15.40 -5.29 -12.32
CA ARG A 183 16.09 -4.36 -13.22
C ARG A 183 16.94 -3.37 -12.43
N LEU A 184 16.31 -2.64 -11.50
CA LEU A 184 16.99 -1.66 -10.64
C LEU A 184 18.12 -2.29 -9.83
N ARG A 185 17.96 -3.53 -9.36
CA ARG A 185 19.05 -4.26 -8.68
C ARG A 185 20.22 -4.52 -9.63
N HIS A 186 19.98 -5.06 -10.83
CA HIS A 186 21.05 -5.34 -11.79
C HIS A 186 21.76 -4.07 -12.27
N GLU A 187 21.04 -2.96 -12.38
CA GLU A 187 21.62 -1.65 -12.73
C GLU A 187 22.49 -1.09 -11.58
N LEU A 188 22.05 -1.24 -10.31
CA LEU A 188 22.86 -0.90 -9.13
C LEU A 188 24.07 -1.83 -8.94
N GLU A 189 23.96 -3.10 -9.32
CA GLU A 189 25.06 -4.08 -9.32
C GLU A 189 26.06 -3.87 -10.48
N ALA A 190 25.76 -2.95 -11.41
CA ALA A 190 26.56 -2.62 -12.59
C ALA A 190 27.11 -1.17 -12.59
N LEU A 191 26.89 -0.40 -11.53
CA LEU A 191 27.55 0.88 -11.29
C LEU A 191 28.96 0.66 -10.72
N GLU A 192 29.88 1.55 -11.07
CA GLU A 192 31.21 1.58 -10.43
C GLU A 192 31.09 1.92 -8.94
N PRO A 193 32.00 1.44 -8.07
CA PRO A 193 31.89 1.63 -6.62
C PRO A 193 31.80 3.09 -6.18
N ASP A 194 32.54 3.98 -6.84
CA ASP A 194 32.56 5.41 -6.49
C ASP A 194 31.25 6.11 -6.90
N ASP A 195 30.68 5.78 -8.07
CA ASP A 195 29.37 6.27 -8.50
C ASP A 195 28.24 5.75 -7.59
N ALA A 196 28.32 4.48 -7.17
CA ALA A 196 27.35 3.88 -6.25
C ALA A 196 27.41 4.51 -4.84
N LEU A 197 28.59 4.98 -4.40
CA LEU A 197 28.75 5.72 -3.15
C LEU A 197 28.32 7.20 -3.25
N ALA A 198 28.29 7.78 -4.46
CA ALA A 198 27.82 9.13 -4.73
C ALA A 198 26.28 9.28 -4.89
N LEU A 199 25.51 8.20 -4.66
CA LEU A 199 24.06 8.19 -4.80
C LEU A 199 23.32 8.89 -3.65
N GLU A 200 23.19 10.21 -3.74
CA GLU A 200 22.24 10.98 -2.93
C GLU A 200 20.77 10.62 -3.20
N GLU A 201 19.87 10.89 -2.24
CA GLU A 201 18.42 10.62 -2.36
C GLU A 201 17.75 11.43 -3.50
N SER A 202 18.27 12.62 -3.78
CA SER A 202 17.99 13.46 -4.95
C SER A 202 18.25 12.71 -6.27
N ASN A 203 19.44 12.10 -6.38
CA ASN A 203 19.88 11.34 -7.55
C ASN A 203 19.08 10.04 -7.70
N VAL A 204 18.83 9.31 -6.61
CA VAL A 204 18.02 8.08 -6.60
C VAL A 204 16.57 8.35 -7.05
N THR A 205 15.94 9.42 -6.56
CA THR A 205 14.56 9.76 -6.98
C THR A 205 14.50 10.25 -8.43
N ALA A 206 15.49 11.03 -8.90
CA ALA A 206 15.60 11.40 -10.31
C ALA A 206 15.80 10.17 -11.23
N TRP A 207 16.67 9.24 -10.84
CA TRP A 207 16.97 8.01 -11.56
C TRP A 207 15.75 7.08 -11.67
N LEU A 208 15.02 6.86 -10.57
CA LEU A 208 13.74 6.13 -10.57
C LEU A 208 12.71 6.78 -11.50
N ARG A 209 12.57 8.11 -11.46
CA ARG A 209 11.63 8.85 -12.32
C ARG A 209 12.02 8.85 -13.81
N GLY A 210 13.30 8.71 -14.14
CA GLY A 210 13.75 8.50 -15.52
C GLY A 210 13.37 7.11 -16.04
N HIS A 211 13.57 6.09 -15.21
CA HIS A 211 13.29 4.68 -15.47
C HIS A 211 11.81 4.30 -15.62
N ASP A 212 10.92 5.19 -15.21
CA ASP A 212 9.45 5.05 -15.21
C ASP A 212 8.76 5.77 -16.40
N ARG A 213 9.55 6.36 -17.33
CA ARG A 213 9.08 7.12 -18.51
C ARG A 213 9.08 6.35 -19.84
N LEU A 214 9.46 5.06 -19.81
CA LEU A 214 9.49 4.14 -20.96
C LEU A 214 8.24 3.24 -20.98
#